data_AF-J9FIM3-F1
#
_entry.id   AF-J9FIM3-F1
#
_cell.length_a   1.000
_cell.length_b   1.000
_cell.length_c   1.000
_cell.angle_alpha   90.00
_cell.angle_beta   90.00
_cell.angle_gamma   90.00
#
_symmetry.space_group_name_H-M   'P 1'
#
loop_
_entity.id
_entity.type
_entity.pdbx_description
1 polymer ?
#
loop_
_entity_poly.entity_id
_entity_poly.type
_entity_poly.pdbx_seq_one_letter_code
_entity_poly.pdbx_strand_id
1 'polypeptide(L)'
;QDVKAEHNIIDFGAYVVMFPQLIAGPIVKYRDVATQLHVYNHRYNLKQIEDGICLFIAGLAKKVLLADTVSHLWYDIIGYYNGGVLETPGVGLANTSTPLVWLGLLSYSLQLYFDFSGYSLMGIGMGKMMGFDFPMNFNFPYISRSITDFWRRWHMTLSGWFKEYVYIPLGGNRKGLKRQIFNMLVVWTLTGIWHGAAWNFVLWGIYYFVLLTIEKIF
;
A
#
# COMPACT_ATOMS: atom_id res chain seq x y z
N GLN A 1 16.12 15.69 -4.48
CA GLN A 1 16.94 16.06 -5.64
C GLN A 1 16.01 16.11 -6.83
N ASP A 2 16.07 17.21 -7.57
CA ASP A 2 15.33 17.34 -8.81
C ASP A 2 16.02 16.52 -9.90
N VAL A 3 15.23 15.83 -10.73
CA VAL A 3 15.73 15.02 -11.85
C VAL A 3 15.53 15.80 -13.14
N LYS A 4 16.47 15.68 -14.07
CA LYS A 4 16.35 16.33 -15.38
C LYS A 4 15.12 15.81 -16.11
N ALA A 5 14.49 16.67 -16.91
CA ALA A 5 13.35 16.26 -17.73
C ALA A 5 13.77 15.16 -18.71
N GLU A 6 12.99 14.09 -18.75
CA GLU A 6 13.20 13.02 -19.73
C GLU A 6 12.60 13.43 -21.06
N HIS A 7 13.41 13.35 -22.12
CA HIS A 7 12.98 13.69 -23.48
C HIS A 7 12.88 12.45 -24.37
N ASN A 8 13.45 11.31 -23.95
CA ASN A 8 13.31 10.04 -24.65
C ASN A 8 11.96 9.41 -24.29
N ILE A 9 11.06 9.38 -25.28
CA ILE A 9 9.73 8.79 -25.11
C ILE A 9 9.77 7.29 -24.81
N ILE A 10 10.83 6.58 -25.23
CA ILE A 10 11.00 5.15 -24.95
C ILE A 10 11.32 4.94 -23.46
N ASP A 11 12.27 5.70 -22.91
CA ASP A 11 12.67 5.57 -21.50
C ASP A 11 11.53 6.01 -20.58
N PHE A 12 10.87 7.11 -20.92
CA PHE A 12 9.67 7.57 -20.20
C PHE A 12 8.52 6.57 -20.32
N GLY A 13 8.25 6.06 -21.52
CA GLY A 13 7.24 5.04 -21.77
C GLY A 13 7.51 3.78 -20.95
N ALA A 14 8.76 3.31 -20.93
CA ALA A 14 9.18 2.15 -20.16
C ALA A 14 8.92 2.32 -18.66
N TYR A 15 9.13 3.51 -18.10
CA TYR A 15 8.74 3.83 -16.73
C TYR A 15 7.22 3.74 -16.52
N VAL A 16 6.45 4.41 -17.38
CA VAL A 16 4.99 4.51 -17.25
C VAL A 16 4.33 3.13 -17.36
N VAL A 17 4.78 2.29 -18.28
CA VAL A 17 4.19 0.97 -18.52
C VAL A 17 4.92 -0.19 -17.83
N MET A 18 5.76 0.10 -16.82
CA MET A 18 6.53 -0.90 -16.10
C MET A 18 5.61 -1.85 -15.31
N PHE A 19 5.30 -3.02 -15.88
CA PHE A 19 4.30 -3.94 -15.34
C PHE A 19 4.51 -4.39 -13.87
N PRO A 20 5.75 -4.53 -13.34
CA PRO A 20 5.94 -4.88 -11.94
C PRO A 20 5.32 -3.90 -10.93
N GLN A 21 5.10 -2.63 -11.33
CA GLN A 21 4.47 -1.61 -10.49
C GLN A 21 3.01 -1.29 -10.87
N LEU A 22 2.52 -1.70 -12.04
CA LEU A 22 1.28 -1.17 -12.63
C LEU A 22 -0.01 -1.52 -11.88
N ILE A 23 -0.14 -2.72 -11.33
CA ILE A 23 -1.42 -3.20 -10.77
C ILE A 23 -1.48 -3.06 -9.25
N ALA A 24 -0.49 -3.62 -8.56
CA ALA A 24 -0.48 -3.69 -7.09
C ALA A 24 0.94 -3.62 -6.49
N GLY A 25 1.89 -3.08 -7.26
CA GLY A 25 3.26 -2.88 -6.81
C GLY A 25 3.43 -1.60 -6.00
N PRO A 26 4.62 -1.40 -5.38
CA PRO A 26 4.95 -0.14 -4.73
C PRO A 26 4.86 1.03 -5.72
N ILE A 27 4.47 2.21 -5.24
CA ILE A 27 4.55 3.43 -6.04
C ILE A 27 6.01 3.83 -6.19
N VAL A 28 6.55 3.63 -7.39
CA VAL A 28 7.93 4.01 -7.72
C VAL A 28 7.91 5.38 -8.38
N LYS A 29 8.65 6.33 -7.79
CA LYS A 29 8.77 7.67 -8.39
C LYS A 29 9.79 7.60 -9.52
N TYR A 30 9.57 8.35 -10.60
CA TYR A 30 10.51 8.39 -11.73
C TYR A 30 11.96 8.59 -11.29
N ARG A 31 12.16 9.50 -10.34
CA ARG A 31 13.45 9.80 -9.71
C ARG A 31 14.19 8.57 -9.16
N ASP A 32 13.47 7.61 -8.60
CA ASP A 32 14.05 6.48 -7.91
C ASP A 32 14.59 5.44 -8.91
N VAL A 33 14.10 5.45 -10.16
CA VAL A 33 14.48 4.52 -11.23
C VAL A 33 15.13 5.18 -12.45
N ALA A 34 15.15 6.52 -12.52
CA ALA A 34 15.68 7.27 -13.66
C ALA A 34 17.11 6.85 -14.03
N THR A 35 17.98 6.71 -13.03
CA THR A 35 19.36 6.27 -13.28
C THR A 35 19.42 4.84 -13.80
N GLN A 36 18.56 3.94 -13.29
CA GLN A 36 18.51 2.53 -13.69
C GLN A 36 17.91 2.34 -15.09
N LEU A 37 16.98 3.21 -15.50
CA LEU A 37 16.39 3.21 -16.85
C LEU A 37 17.45 3.40 -17.93
N HIS A 38 18.45 4.25 -17.70
CA HIS A 38 19.52 4.54 -18.66
C HIS A 38 20.69 3.53 -18.65
N VAL A 39 20.65 2.50 -17.81
CA VAL A 39 21.68 1.44 -17.79
C VAL A 39 21.27 0.33 -18.77
N TYR A 40 21.81 0.31 -19.99
CA TYR A 40 21.41 -0.66 -21.02
C TYR A 40 22.17 -1.99 -21.00
N ASN A 41 23.39 -2.00 -20.44
CA ASN A 41 24.24 -3.19 -20.36
C ASN A 41 24.53 -3.56 -18.90
N HIS A 42 24.60 -4.86 -18.60
CA HIS A 42 24.91 -5.38 -17.25
C HIS A 42 24.00 -4.83 -16.13
N ARG A 43 22.74 -4.54 -16.44
CA ARG A 43 21.78 -3.99 -15.46
C ARG A 43 21.46 -4.97 -14.34
N TYR A 44 21.41 -6.26 -14.67
CA TYR A 44 21.12 -7.32 -13.71
C TYR A 44 22.32 -8.26 -13.59
N ASN A 45 22.41 -8.91 -12.44
CA ASN A 45 23.34 -10.01 -12.21
C ASN A 45 22.57 -11.21 -11.65
N LEU A 46 23.20 -12.40 -11.68
CA LEU A 46 22.55 -13.64 -11.25
C LEU A 46 22.08 -13.59 -9.80
N LYS A 47 22.84 -12.92 -8.92
CA LYS A 47 22.47 -12.78 -7.52
C LYS A 47 21.22 -11.93 -7.32
N GLN A 48 21.08 -10.86 -8.10
CA GLN A 48 19.92 -9.99 -8.09
C GLN A 48 18.66 -10.73 -8.57
N ILE A 49 18.79 -11.59 -9.59
CA ILE A 49 17.69 -12.44 -10.05
C ILE A 49 17.30 -13.44 -8.96
N GLU A 50 18.26 -14.12 -8.35
CA GLU A 50 18.03 -15.06 -7.24
C GLU A 50 17.26 -14.40 -6.08
N ASP A 51 17.72 -13.22 -5.64
CA ASP A 51 17.04 -12.45 -4.60
C ASP A 51 15.61 -12.06 -5.01
N GLY A 52 15.42 -11.68 -6.28
CA GLY A 52 14.12 -11.31 -6.83
C GLY A 52 13.14 -12.49 -6.86
N ILE A 53 13.62 -13.68 -7.23
CA ILE A 53 12.85 -14.93 -7.17
C ILE A 53 12.45 -15.24 -5.72
N CYS A 54 13.38 -15.12 -4.77
CA CYS A 54 13.09 -15.34 -3.34
C CYS A 54 12.01 -14.39 -2.83
N LEU A 55 12.07 -13.10 -3.19
CA LEU A 55 11.04 -12.12 -2.83
C LEU A 55 9.69 -12.43 -3.46
N PHE A 56 9.69 -12.84 -4.73
CA PHE A 56 8.47 -13.24 -5.44
C PHE A 56 7.82 -14.45 -4.78
N ILE A 57 8.57 -15.51 -4.51
CA ILE A 57 8.08 -16.73 -3.85
C ILE A 57 7.57 -16.39 -2.45
N ALA A 58 8.29 -15.57 -1.68
CA ALA A 58 7.83 -15.15 -0.36
C ALA A 58 6.52 -14.34 -0.42
N GLY A 59 6.38 -13.46 -1.41
CA GLY A 59 5.15 -12.72 -1.65
C GLY A 59 3.98 -13.62 -2.05
N LEU A 60 4.22 -14.56 -2.96
CA LEU A 60 3.25 -15.56 -3.39
C LEU A 60 2.79 -16.45 -2.24
N ALA A 61 3.74 -16.92 -1.42
CA ALA A 61 3.44 -17.71 -0.23
C ALA A 61 2.58 -16.92 0.78
N LYS A 62 2.88 -15.64 1.02
CA LYS A 62 2.03 -14.79 1.87
C LYS A 62 0.61 -14.66 1.33
N LYS A 63 0.45 -14.47 0.02
CA LYS A 63 -0.88 -14.41 -0.61
C LYS A 63 -1.61 -15.74 -0.41
N VAL A 64 -1.08 -16.81 -1.00
CA VAL A 64 -1.79 -18.08 -1.16
C VAL A 64 -1.90 -18.85 0.15
N LEU A 65 -0.84 -18.86 0.96
CA LEU A 65 -0.82 -19.69 2.18
C LEU A 65 -1.35 -18.96 3.41
N LEU A 66 -1.29 -17.62 3.46
CA LEU A 66 -1.72 -16.85 4.63
C LEU A 66 -2.96 -15.99 4.35
N ALA A 67 -2.96 -15.19 3.29
CA ALA A 67 -4.07 -14.27 3.04
C ALA A 67 -5.35 -15.03 2.68
N ASP A 68 -5.26 -15.97 1.74
CA ASP A 68 -6.42 -16.75 1.28
C ASP A 68 -6.96 -17.65 2.39
N THR A 69 -6.07 -18.32 3.13
CA THR A 69 -6.48 -19.22 4.23
C THR A 69 -7.14 -18.46 5.37
N VAL A 70 -6.57 -17.33 5.82
CA VAL A 70 -7.13 -16.55 6.91
C VAL A 70 -8.45 -15.88 6.49
N SER A 71 -8.63 -15.57 5.20
CA SER A 71 -9.83 -14.92 4.69
C SER A 71 -11.12 -15.73 4.85
N HIS A 72 -11.02 -17.06 4.87
CA HIS A 72 -12.20 -17.93 4.95
C HIS A 72 -13.08 -17.62 6.14
N LEU A 73 -12.49 -17.34 7.31
CA LEU A 73 -13.25 -17.02 8.52
C LEU A 73 -14.15 -15.79 8.34
N TRP A 74 -13.66 -14.75 7.66
CA TRP A 74 -14.45 -13.56 7.39
C TRP A 74 -15.57 -13.85 6.37
N TYR A 75 -15.25 -14.54 5.28
CA TYR A 75 -16.22 -14.86 4.24
C TYR A 75 -17.29 -15.86 4.69
N ASP A 76 -16.98 -16.78 5.60
CA ASP A 76 -17.97 -17.67 6.21
C ASP A 76 -18.99 -16.89 7.06
N ILE A 77 -18.60 -15.74 7.62
CA ILE A 77 -19.50 -14.89 8.42
C ILE A 77 -20.35 -13.99 7.52
N ILE A 78 -19.71 -13.21 6.63
CA ILE A 78 -20.40 -12.16 5.87
C ILE A 78 -20.90 -12.61 4.49
N GLY A 79 -20.41 -13.73 3.98
CA GLY A 79 -20.59 -14.18 2.60
C GLY A 79 -19.53 -13.64 1.66
N TYR A 80 -19.33 -14.35 0.55
CA TYR A 80 -18.44 -13.96 -0.52
C TYR A 80 -19.20 -13.23 -1.64
N TYR A 81 -18.77 -12.00 -1.93
CA TYR A 81 -19.36 -11.16 -2.97
C TYR A 81 -18.35 -10.92 -4.08
N ASN A 82 -18.79 -11.08 -5.32
CA ASN A 82 -18.03 -10.79 -6.52
C ASN A 82 -18.82 -9.82 -7.41
N GLY A 83 -18.26 -8.66 -7.73
CA GLY A 83 -18.95 -7.65 -8.53
C GLY A 83 -20.27 -7.15 -7.92
N GLY A 84 -20.43 -7.23 -6.58
CA GLY A 84 -21.67 -6.88 -5.89
C GLY A 84 -22.74 -7.99 -5.88
N VAL A 85 -22.46 -9.15 -6.49
CA VAL A 85 -23.32 -10.33 -6.46
C VAL A 85 -22.83 -11.27 -5.37
N LEU A 86 -23.75 -11.74 -4.52
CA LEU A 86 -23.45 -12.77 -3.53
C LEU A 86 -23.28 -14.12 -4.24
N GLU A 87 -22.09 -14.68 -4.21
CA GLU A 87 -21.82 -16.02 -4.78
C GLU A 87 -21.98 -17.10 -3.72
N THR A 88 -21.44 -16.88 -2.52
CA THR A 88 -21.51 -17.85 -1.41
C THR A 88 -22.10 -17.16 -0.17
N PRO A 89 -23.28 -17.61 0.31
CA PRO A 89 -23.89 -17.04 1.51
C PRO A 89 -23.06 -17.39 2.76
N GLY A 90 -22.81 -16.39 3.60
CA GLY A 90 -22.27 -16.61 4.95
C GLY A 90 -23.38 -16.89 5.96
N VAL A 91 -22.99 -17.22 7.19
CA VAL A 91 -23.90 -17.43 8.34
C VAL A 91 -24.73 -16.18 8.65
N GLY A 92 -24.18 -15.00 8.34
CA GLY A 92 -24.81 -13.69 8.53
C GLY A 92 -24.59 -13.15 9.94
N LEU A 93 -24.48 -11.82 10.04
CA LEU A 93 -24.20 -11.14 11.31
C LEU A 93 -25.28 -11.39 12.37
N ALA A 94 -26.53 -11.59 11.98
CA ALA A 94 -27.63 -11.87 12.91
C ALA A 94 -27.53 -13.24 13.60
N ASN A 95 -26.86 -14.21 12.96
CA ASN A 95 -26.71 -15.58 13.45
C ASN A 95 -25.30 -15.86 13.98
N THR A 96 -24.42 -14.86 13.97
CA THR A 96 -23.02 -14.99 14.37
C THR A 96 -22.84 -14.42 15.77
N SER A 97 -22.16 -15.14 16.64
CA SER A 97 -21.87 -14.65 17.99
C SER A 97 -20.91 -13.47 17.97
N THR A 98 -21.06 -12.51 18.90
CA THR A 98 -20.19 -11.33 18.99
C THR A 98 -18.69 -11.66 19.02
N PRO A 99 -18.21 -12.68 19.77
CA PRO A 99 -16.79 -13.07 19.73
C PRO A 99 -16.33 -13.54 18.35
N LEU A 100 -17.18 -14.26 17.62
CA LEU A 100 -16.86 -14.76 16.28
C LEU A 100 -16.78 -13.61 15.27
N VAL A 101 -17.63 -12.58 15.39
CA VAL A 101 -17.52 -11.37 14.57
C VAL A 101 -16.19 -10.65 14.79
N TRP A 102 -15.74 -10.52 16.04
CA TRP A 102 -14.43 -9.92 16.33
C TRP A 102 -13.26 -10.73 15.75
N LEU A 103 -13.31 -12.07 15.83
CA LEU A 103 -12.33 -12.93 15.18
C LEU A 103 -12.35 -12.76 13.65
N GLY A 104 -13.53 -12.64 13.05
CA GLY A 104 -13.69 -12.33 11.63
C GLY A 104 -13.05 -11.00 11.23
N LEU A 105 -13.24 -9.94 12.03
CA LEU A 105 -12.59 -8.64 11.78
C LEU A 105 -11.07 -8.71 11.85
N LEU A 106 -10.53 -9.46 12.82
CA LEU A 106 -9.08 -9.70 12.91
C LEU A 106 -8.56 -10.50 11.71
N SER A 107 -9.29 -11.54 11.31
CA SER A 107 -9.00 -12.33 10.10
C SER A 107 -8.97 -11.45 8.85
N TYR A 108 -9.98 -10.61 8.64
CA TYR A 108 -10.03 -9.69 7.51
C TYR A 108 -8.87 -8.68 7.53
N SER A 109 -8.51 -8.17 8.70
CA SER A 109 -7.38 -7.25 8.85
C SER A 109 -6.05 -7.92 8.48
N LEU A 110 -5.86 -9.19 8.87
CA LEU A 110 -4.69 -9.98 8.50
C LEU A 110 -4.68 -10.34 7.02
N GLN A 111 -5.82 -10.75 6.46
CA GLN A 111 -5.98 -10.98 5.03
C GLN A 111 -5.54 -9.75 4.24
N LEU A 112 -6.09 -8.57 4.55
CA LEU A 112 -5.77 -7.32 3.85
C LEU A 112 -4.25 -7.05 3.87
N TYR A 113 -3.60 -7.28 5.00
CA TYR A 113 -2.15 -7.10 5.12
C TYR A 113 -1.35 -8.13 4.33
N PHE A 114 -1.63 -9.43 4.47
CA PHE A 114 -0.87 -10.47 3.80
C PHE A 114 -1.07 -10.44 2.29
N ASP A 115 -2.27 -10.13 1.84
CA ASP A 115 -2.60 -9.99 0.43
C ASP A 115 -1.81 -8.82 -0.18
N PHE A 116 -1.94 -7.64 0.42
CA PHE A 116 -1.32 -6.44 -0.14
C PHE A 116 0.21 -6.46 0.00
N SER A 117 0.74 -6.93 1.13
CA SER A 117 2.18 -7.12 1.30
C SER A 117 2.74 -8.22 0.41
N GLY A 118 1.94 -9.26 0.12
CA GLY A 118 2.27 -10.32 -0.83
C GLY A 118 2.44 -9.78 -2.25
N TYR A 119 1.44 -9.04 -2.75
CA TYR A 119 1.53 -8.36 -4.05
C TYR A 119 2.69 -7.38 -4.13
N SER A 120 2.92 -6.59 -3.07
CA SER A 120 4.05 -5.67 -3.03
C SER A 120 5.39 -6.40 -3.15
N LEU A 121 5.56 -7.53 -2.45
CA LEU A 121 6.79 -8.34 -2.54
C LEU A 121 6.97 -9.00 -3.90
N MET A 122 5.89 -9.49 -4.52
CA MET A 122 5.93 -9.99 -5.90
C MET A 122 6.36 -8.90 -6.88
N GLY A 123 5.80 -7.69 -6.77
CA GLY A 123 6.18 -6.52 -7.57
C GLY A 123 7.64 -6.13 -7.39
N ILE A 124 8.13 -6.07 -6.14
CA ILE A 124 9.55 -5.79 -5.83
C ILE A 124 10.45 -6.89 -6.38
N GLY A 125 10.07 -8.17 -6.23
CA GLY A 125 10.83 -9.30 -6.77
C GLY A 125 10.97 -9.25 -8.28
N MET A 126 9.87 -8.96 -9.00
CA MET A 126 9.89 -8.76 -10.45
C MET A 126 10.73 -7.56 -10.86
N GLY A 127 10.59 -6.42 -10.19
CA GLY A 127 11.43 -5.24 -10.42
C GLY A 127 12.91 -5.60 -10.29
N LYS A 128 13.27 -6.32 -9.22
CA LYS A 128 14.65 -6.73 -8.94
C LYS A 128 15.19 -7.69 -10.02
N MET A 129 14.40 -8.67 -10.46
CA MET A 129 14.77 -9.55 -11.58
C MET A 129 14.99 -8.79 -12.90
N MET A 130 14.29 -7.67 -13.10
CA MET A 130 14.44 -6.79 -14.26
C MET A 130 15.55 -5.74 -14.10
N GLY A 131 16.29 -5.77 -12.99
CA GLY A 131 17.38 -4.84 -12.70
C GLY A 131 16.93 -3.50 -12.13
N PHE A 132 15.74 -3.44 -11.54
CA PHE A 132 15.21 -2.25 -10.85
C PHE A 132 15.06 -2.46 -9.35
N ASP A 133 15.47 -1.47 -8.56
CA ASP A 133 15.33 -1.52 -7.12
C ASP A 133 14.10 -0.73 -6.67
N PHE A 134 13.06 -1.48 -6.28
CA PHE A 134 11.83 -0.87 -5.79
C PHE A 134 11.83 -0.71 -4.28
N PRO A 135 11.24 0.37 -3.76
CA PRO A 135 11.13 0.56 -2.32
C PRO A 135 10.15 -0.45 -1.70
N MET A 136 10.46 -0.85 -0.46
CA MET A 136 9.54 -1.66 0.34
C MET A 136 8.26 -0.89 0.64
N ASN A 137 7.13 -1.59 0.60
CA ASN A 137 5.81 -0.99 0.84
C ASN A 137 5.30 -1.21 2.28
N PHE A 138 5.79 -2.25 2.96
CA PHE A 138 5.38 -2.63 4.32
C PHE A 138 6.58 -2.95 5.21
N ASN A 139 6.49 -2.56 6.48
CA ASN A 139 7.52 -2.85 7.49
C ASN A 139 6.91 -3.20 8.86
N PHE A 140 6.34 -4.40 8.95
CA PHE A 140 5.69 -4.93 10.16
C PHE A 140 4.74 -3.91 10.82
N PRO A 141 3.65 -3.50 10.15
CA PRO A 141 2.78 -2.44 10.64
C PRO A 141 2.04 -2.80 11.93
N TYR A 142 1.69 -4.07 12.16
CA TYR A 142 0.91 -4.47 13.34
C TYR A 142 1.70 -4.51 14.66
N ILE A 143 3.03 -4.35 14.64
CA ILE A 143 3.84 -4.20 15.86
C ILE A 143 4.01 -2.73 16.27
N SER A 144 3.37 -1.81 15.55
CA SER A 144 3.46 -0.37 15.81
C SER A 144 2.89 -0.02 17.17
N ARG A 145 3.55 0.90 17.87
CA ARG A 145 3.12 1.37 19.19
C ARG A 145 2.21 2.60 19.14
N SER A 146 2.03 3.19 17.96
CA SER A 146 1.18 4.36 17.75
C SER A 146 0.62 4.37 16.32
N ILE A 147 -0.41 5.18 16.07
CA ILE A 147 -1.06 5.26 14.74
C ILE A 147 -0.13 5.98 13.76
N THR A 148 0.65 6.95 14.24
CA THR A 148 1.72 7.56 13.43
C THR A 148 2.76 6.53 13.00
N ASP A 149 3.21 5.65 13.89
CA ASP A 149 4.18 4.60 13.56
C ASP A 149 3.57 3.56 12.60
N PHE A 150 2.30 3.22 12.79
CA PHE A 150 1.56 2.34 11.88
C PHE A 150 1.60 2.86 10.44
N TRP A 151 1.27 4.13 10.21
CA TRP A 151 1.28 4.73 8.87
C TRP A 151 2.67 4.99 8.29
N ARG A 152 3.72 4.94 9.11
CA ARG A 152 5.12 4.92 8.65
C ARG A 152 5.56 3.53 8.19
N ARG A 153 4.80 2.49 8.52
CA ARG A 153 5.10 1.07 8.22
C ARG A 153 4.09 0.42 7.28
N TRP A 154 2.92 1.03 7.13
CA TRP A 154 1.85 0.60 6.23
C TRP A 154 1.85 1.43 4.95
N HIS A 155 1.81 0.75 3.81
CA HIS A 155 1.71 1.37 2.48
C HIS A 155 2.65 2.57 2.30
N MET A 156 3.92 2.37 2.65
CA MET A 156 4.93 3.42 2.83
C MET A 156 5.16 4.24 1.57
N THR A 157 5.02 3.63 0.40
CA THR A 157 5.24 4.31 -0.89
C THR A 157 4.14 5.31 -1.20
N LEU A 158 2.88 4.97 -0.92
CA LEU A 158 1.74 5.89 -1.01
C LEU A 158 1.84 7.00 0.03
N SER A 159 2.13 6.67 1.28
CA SER A 159 2.35 7.65 2.34
C SER A 159 3.48 8.63 1.98
N GLY A 160 4.57 8.11 1.41
CA GLY A 160 5.67 8.91 0.89
C GLY A 160 5.27 9.81 -0.28
N TRP A 161 4.45 9.30 -1.20
CA TRP A 161 3.93 10.06 -2.33
C TRP A 161 3.06 11.24 -1.87
N PHE A 162 2.05 11.00 -1.02
CA PHE A 162 1.22 12.09 -0.48
C PHE A 162 2.05 13.11 0.32
N LYS A 163 3.04 12.63 1.08
CA LYS A 163 3.94 13.53 1.82
C LYS A 163 4.70 14.46 0.87
N GLU A 164 5.28 13.93 -0.19
CA GLU A 164 6.14 14.70 -1.11
C GLU A 164 5.36 15.57 -2.08
N TYR A 165 4.24 15.07 -2.62
CA TYR A 165 3.50 15.75 -3.69
C TYR A 165 2.31 16.58 -3.18
N VAL A 166 1.85 16.38 -1.94
CA VAL A 166 0.72 17.15 -1.37
C VAL A 166 1.14 17.88 -0.10
N TYR A 167 1.60 17.14 0.91
CA TYR A 167 1.84 17.71 2.24
C TYR A 167 2.95 18.76 2.28
N ILE A 168 4.13 18.46 1.70
CA ILE A 168 5.28 19.37 1.66
C ILE A 168 4.95 20.64 0.84
N PRO A 169 4.38 20.54 -0.38
CA PRO A 169 3.96 21.71 -1.17
C PRO A 169 2.95 22.63 -0.46
N LEU A 170 2.05 22.07 0.36
CA LEU A 170 1.10 22.86 1.16
C LEU A 170 1.74 23.65 2.33
N GLY A 171 3.06 23.53 2.51
CA GLY A 171 3.87 24.19 3.54
C GLY A 171 4.37 23.26 4.63
N GLY A 172 4.04 21.96 4.57
CA GLY A 172 4.46 20.95 5.54
C GLY A 172 4.25 21.40 6.99
N ASN A 173 5.32 21.39 7.78
CA ASN A 173 5.31 21.81 9.19
C ASN A 173 5.70 23.28 9.40
N ARG A 174 6.00 24.04 8.34
CA ARG A 174 6.68 25.35 8.45
C ARG A 174 5.80 26.51 8.90
N LYS A 175 4.47 26.36 8.84
CA LYS A 175 3.48 27.44 9.08
C LYS A 175 2.67 27.24 10.37
N GLY A 176 3.24 26.53 11.36
CA GLY A 176 2.62 26.29 12.66
C GLY A 176 1.52 25.23 12.68
N LEU A 177 1.00 24.95 13.89
CA LEU A 177 0.10 23.82 14.16
C LEU A 177 -1.21 23.87 13.36
N LYS A 178 -1.87 25.04 13.27
CA LYS A 178 -3.14 25.19 12.53
C LYS A 178 -2.99 24.80 11.06
N ARG A 179 -1.92 25.26 10.39
CA ARG A 179 -1.66 24.90 8.99
C ARG A 179 -1.31 23.42 8.87
N GLN A 180 -0.60 22.87 9.84
CA GLN A 180 -0.24 21.46 9.87
C GLN A 180 -1.48 20.55 9.98
N ILE A 181 -2.43 20.88 10.85
CA ILE A 181 -3.71 20.16 10.99
C ILE A 181 -4.50 20.26 9.68
N PHE A 182 -4.60 21.45 9.08
CA PHE A 182 -5.25 21.60 7.78
C PHE A 182 -4.58 20.77 6.68
N ASN A 183 -3.24 20.76 6.61
CA ASN A 183 -2.51 19.94 5.64
C ASN A 183 -2.76 18.44 5.86
N MET A 184 -2.85 17.99 7.11
CA MET A 184 -3.21 16.60 7.43
C MET A 184 -4.64 16.29 7.00
N LEU A 185 -5.61 17.19 7.23
CA LEU A 185 -6.98 17.02 6.77
C LEU A 185 -7.01 16.81 5.25
N VAL A 186 -6.35 17.69 4.50
CA VAL A 186 -6.28 17.59 3.03
C VAL A 186 -5.67 16.27 2.59
N VAL A 187 -4.54 15.86 3.17
CA VAL A 187 -3.89 14.58 2.84
C VAL A 187 -4.84 13.42 3.10
N TRP A 188 -5.46 13.34 4.27
CA TRP A 188 -6.32 12.22 4.64
C TRP A 188 -7.63 12.16 3.86
N THR A 189 -8.22 13.31 3.53
CA THR A 189 -9.37 13.37 2.61
C THR A 189 -9.00 12.86 1.22
N LEU A 190 -7.86 13.30 0.67
CA LEU A 190 -7.38 12.83 -0.63
C LEU A 190 -7.02 11.35 -0.60
N THR A 191 -6.43 10.85 0.49
CA THR A 191 -6.17 9.42 0.67
C THR A 191 -7.48 8.63 0.66
N GLY A 192 -8.53 9.09 1.37
CA GLY A 192 -9.85 8.45 1.33
C GLY A 192 -10.43 8.40 -0.08
N ILE A 193 -10.45 9.54 -0.79
CA ILE A 193 -10.96 9.62 -2.17
C ILE A 193 -10.16 8.72 -3.12
N TRP A 194 -8.84 8.62 -2.95
CA TRP A 194 -7.99 7.76 -3.77
C TRP A 194 -8.35 6.27 -3.67
N HIS A 195 -8.84 5.81 -2.52
CA HIS A 195 -9.25 4.41 -2.35
C HIS A 195 -10.60 4.08 -2.99
N GLY A 196 -11.48 5.07 -3.18
CA GLY A 196 -12.73 4.88 -3.91
C GLY A 196 -13.77 5.97 -3.66
N ALA A 197 -14.80 5.97 -4.51
CA ALA A 197 -15.90 6.95 -4.46
C ALA A 197 -16.97 6.65 -3.39
N ALA A 198 -16.90 5.49 -2.74
CA ALA A 198 -17.88 5.08 -1.74
C ALA A 198 -17.64 5.80 -0.40
N TRP A 199 -18.73 6.13 0.30
CA TRP A 199 -18.71 6.92 1.54
C TRP A 199 -17.86 6.31 2.65
N ASN A 200 -17.74 4.98 2.69
CA ASN A 200 -16.88 4.29 3.66
C ASN A 200 -15.43 4.78 3.58
N PHE A 201 -14.90 5.07 2.39
CA PHE A 201 -13.52 5.54 2.24
C PHE A 201 -13.34 6.99 2.69
N VAL A 202 -14.33 7.84 2.45
CA VAL A 202 -14.32 9.24 2.93
C VAL A 202 -14.36 9.27 4.46
N LEU A 203 -15.27 8.50 5.06
CA LEU A 203 -15.38 8.38 6.52
C LEU A 203 -14.10 7.79 7.13
N TRP A 204 -13.52 6.79 6.49
CA TRP A 204 -12.24 6.19 6.89
C TRP A 204 -11.09 7.21 6.86
N GLY A 205 -11.01 8.07 5.85
CA GLY A 205 -10.02 9.15 5.78
C GLY A 205 -10.18 10.16 6.91
N ILE A 206 -11.41 10.61 7.18
CA ILE A 206 -11.72 11.53 8.29
C ILE A 206 -11.38 10.88 9.64
N TYR A 207 -11.71 9.61 9.82
CA TYR A 207 -11.41 8.86 11.04
C TYR A 207 -9.91 8.87 11.37
N TYR A 208 -9.04 8.55 10.41
CA TYR A 208 -7.59 8.59 10.63
C TYR A 208 -7.04 10.01 10.80
N PHE A 209 -7.62 11.00 10.12
CA PHE A 209 -7.29 12.40 10.36
C PHE A 209 -7.51 12.79 11.82
N VAL A 210 -8.67 12.45 12.38
CA VAL A 210 -9.01 12.76 13.78
C VAL A 210 -8.02 12.07 14.73
N LEU A 211 -7.80 10.77 14.55
CA LEU A 211 -6.87 10.01 15.40
C LEU A 211 -5.45 10.56 15.39
N LEU A 212 -4.90 10.84 14.22
CA LEU A 212 -3.55 11.40 14.09
C LEU A 212 -3.45 12.84 14.57
N THR A 213 -4.56 13.60 14.55
CA THR A 213 -4.59 14.93 15.14
C THR A 213 -4.57 14.83 16.67
N ILE A 214 -5.32 13.90 17.25
CA ILE A 214 -5.33 13.65 18.70
C ILE A 214 -3.94 13.18 19.16
N GLU A 215 -3.37 12.13 18.55
CA GLU A 215 -2.04 11.57 18.91
C GLU A 215 -0.92 12.61 18.82
N LYS A 216 -1.15 13.71 18.09
CA LYS A 216 -0.15 14.75 17.91
C LYS A 216 -0.29 15.90 18.89
N ILE A 217 -1.48 16.08 19.47
CA ILE A 217 -1.76 17.11 20.47
C ILE A 217 -1.44 16.59 21.87
N PHE A 218 -1.60 15.28 22.10
CA PHE A 218 -1.34 14.58 23.37
C PHE A 218 -0.09 13.72 23.27
#